data_AF-A0A5J4UPE1-F1
#
_entry.id   AF-A0A5J4UPE1-F1
#
_cell.length_a   1.000
_cell.length_b   1.000
_cell.length_c   1.000
_cell.angle_alpha   90.00
_cell.angle_beta   90.00
_cell.angle_gamma   90.00
#
_symmetry.space_group_name_H-M   'P 1'
#
loop_
_entity.id
_entity.type
_entity.pdbx_description
1 polymer ?
#
loop_
_entity_poly.entity_id
_entity_poly.type
_entity_poly.pdbx_seq_one_letter_code
_entity_poly.pdbx_strand_id
1 'polypeptide(L)'
;MRQRQIIRPKSITDNLLWDLLMKLLQFDKKDRPTAEQALQHPYFTGEQALKDISGLQHQIANVAQQCQQRGDSSITIYDINPSYSVPGNEIKAAISYDPDVDLQKYYAQIQIEFFSSW
;
A
#
# COMPACT_ATOMS: atom_id res chain seq x y z
N MET A 1 -25.57 33.11 -6.64
CA MET A 1 -24.95 31.82 -7.03
C MET A 1 -25.24 30.80 -5.93
N ARG A 2 -25.64 29.57 -6.26
CA ARG A 2 -25.90 28.53 -5.25
C ARG A 2 -24.55 28.01 -4.74
N GLN A 3 -24.22 28.23 -3.47
CA GLN A 3 -23.04 27.63 -2.85
C GLN A 3 -23.17 26.10 -2.96
N ARG A 4 -22.26 25.48 -3.70
CA ARG A 4 -22.13 24.03 -3.72
C ARG A 4 -21.32 23.68 -2.48
N GLN A 5 -21.90 22.88 -1.58
CA GLN A 5 -21.25 22.44 -0.36
C GLN A 5 -21.24 20.93 -0.32
N ILE A 6 -20.07 20.35 -0.07
CA ILE A 6 -19.93 18.92 0.23
C ILE A 6 -20.14 18.76 1.73
N ILE A 7 -21.13 17.95 2.11
CA ILE A 7 -21.43 17.66 3.51
C ILE A 7 -20.63 16.43 3.92
N ARG A 8 -19.91 16.52 5.04
CA ARG A 8 -19.15 15.39 5.60
C ARG A 8 -20.08 14.23 5.96
N PRO A 9 -19.93 13.06 5.33
CA PRO A 9 -20.65 11.86 5.75
C PRO A 9 -20.26 11.45 7.17
N LYS A 10 -21.22 10.96 7.96
CA LYS A 10 -20.96 10.48 9.34
C LYS A 10 -19.97 9.32 9.42
N SER A 11 -19.79 8.56 8.34
CA SER A 11 -18.84 7.46 8.25
C SER A 11 -17.38 7.91 8.18
N ILE A 12 -17.10 9.16 7.78
CA ILE A 12 -15.74 9.70 7.72
C ILE A 12 -15.44 10.35 9.06
N THR A 13 -14.82 9.62 9.98
CA THR A 13 -14.43 10.11 11.32
C THR A 13 -13.03 10.71 11.35
N ASP A 14 -12.15 10.30 10.44
CA ASP A 14 -10.80 10.84 10.32
C ASP A 14 -10.79 12.27 9.76
N ASN A 15 -10.18 13.19 10.51
CA ASN A 15 -10.12 14.60 10.15
C ASN A 15 -9.10 14.91 9.04
N LEU A 16 -7.98 14.19 9.00
CA LEU A 16 -6.96 14.34 7.96
C LEU A 16 -7.44 13.80 6.62
N LEU A 17 -8.17 12.68 6.63
CA LEU A 17 -8.85 12.15 5.45
C LEU A 17 -9.86 13.16 4.92
N TRP A 18 -10.70 13.72 5.82
CA TRP A 18 -11.69 14.71 5.42
C TRP A 18 -11.05 15.97 4.83
N ASP A 19 -9.99 16.49 5.44
CA ASP A 19 -9.26 17.66 4.93
C ASP A 19 -8.65 17.39 3.55
N LEU A 20 -8.05 16.21 3.35
CA LEU A 20 -7.53 15.78 2.05
C LEU A 20 -8.64 15.74 0.99
N LEU A 21 -9.77 15.10 1.29
CA LEU A 21 -10.90 15.00 0.36
C LEU A 21 -11.44 16.37 -0.04
N MET A 22 -11.52 17.32 0.90
CA MET A 22 -11.96 18.68 0.59
C MET A 22 -10.99 19.44 -0.33
N LYS A 23 -9.67 19.14 -0.27
CA LYS A 23 -8.69 19.68 -1.22
C LYS A 23 -8.80 19.03 -2.60
N LEU A 24 -9.00 17.70 -2.65
CA LEU A 24 -9.11 16.96 -3.91
C LEU A 24 -10.41 17.25 -4.66
N LEU A 25 -11.50 17.48 -3.93
CA LEU A 25 -12.84 17.67 -4.47
C LEU A 25 -13.24 19.14 -4.63
N GLN A 26 -12.27 20.06 -4.74
CA GLN A 26 -12.54 21.45 -5.06
C GLN A 26 -13.35 21.58 -6.36
N PHE A 27 -14.36 22.47 -6.33
CA PHE A 27 -15.28 22.65 -7.45
C PHE A 27 -14.59 23.29 -8.65
N ASP A 28 -13.75 24.30 -8.42
CA ASP A 28 -12.86 24.79 -9.46
C ASP A 28 -11.69 23.81 -9.60
N LYS A 29 -11.46 23.35 -10.83
CA LYS A 29 -10.33 22.50 -11.19
C LYS A 29 -9.00 23.18 -10.88
N LYS A 30 -8.92 24.50 -11.00
CA LYS A 30 -7.67 25.26 -10.82
C LYS A 30 -7.18 25.25 -9.38
N ASP A 31 -8.09 25.03 -8.43
CA ASP A 31 -7.80 24.98 -6.99
C ASP A 31 -7.45 23.56 -6.52
N ARG A 32 -7.57 22.54 -7.39
CA ARG A 32 -7.19 21.17 -7.04
C ARG A 32 -5.67 21.03 -7.04
N PRO A 33 -5.09 20.38 -6.02
CA PRO A 33 -3.66 20.10 -6.01
C PRO A 33 -3.29 19.11 -7.11
N THR A 34 -2.03 19.15 -7.55
CA THR A 34 -1.45 18.07 -8.36
C THR A 34 -1.35 16.79 -7.52
N ALA A 35 -1.14 15.63 -8.18
CA ALA A 35 -0.91 14.38 -7.46
C ALA A 35 0.31 14.48 -6.52
N GLU A 36 1.39 15.11 -6.98
CA GLU A 36 2.59 15.35 -6.18
C GLU A 36 2.27 16.16 -4.92
N GLN A 37 1.53 17.28 -5.05
CA GLN A 37 1.13 18.10 -3.92
C GLN A 37 0.18 17.35 -2.96
N ALA A 38 -0.74 16.54 -3.49
CA ALA A 38 -1.66 15.75 -2.67
C ALA A 38 -0.94 14.68 -1.84
N LEU A 39 0.12 14.07 -2.39
CA LEU A 39 0.93 13.08 -1.67
C LEU A 39 1.73 13.68 -0.51
N GLN A 40 1.95 15.00 -0.49
CA GLN A 40 2.60 15.69 0.63
C GLN A 40 1.63 15.99 1.80
N HIS A 41 0.35 15.69 1.66
CA HIS A 41 -0.65 15.97 2.70
C HIS A 41 -0.35 15.21 4.01
N PRO A 42 -0.59 15.80 5.20
CA PRO A 42 -0.37 15.11 6.49
C PRO A 42 -1.14 13.81 6.68
N TYR A 43 -2.16 13.56 5.86
CA TYR A 43 -2.84 12.25 5.80
C TYR A 43 -1.88 11.13 5.36
N PHE A 44 -0.92 11.42 4.48
CA PHE A 44 0.08 10.46 4.01
C PHE A 44 1.44 10.60 4.72
N THR A 45 1.76 11.79 5.24
CA THR A 45 3.10 12.11 5.79
C THR A 45 3.12 12.35 7.30
N GLY A 46 1.97 12.44 7.95
CA GLY A 46 1.85 12.74 9.38
C GLY A 46 2.03 11.50 10.27
N GLU A 47 2.05 11.72 11.58
CA GLU A 47 2.23 10.65 12.57
C GLU A 47 1.17 9.54 12.49
N GLN A 48 -0.07 9.87 12.09
CA GLN A 48 -1.12 8.87 11.94
C GLN A 48 -0.77 7.85 10.85
N ALA A 49 -0.22 8.31 9.72
CA ALA A 49 0.20 7.43 8.64
C ALA A 49 1.30 6.45 9.10
N LEU A 50 2.20 6.89 9.98
CA LEU A 50 3.22 6.02 10.58
C LEU A 50 2.61 4.97 11.51
N LYS A 51 1.53 5.32 12.23
CA LYS A 51 0.80 4.40 13.12
C LYS A 51 -0.05 3.39 12.35
N ASP A 52 -0.45 3.73 11.13
CA ASP A 52 -1.24 2.86 10.27
C ASP A 52 -0.39 1.74 9.62
N ILE A 53 0.94 1.86 9.66
CA ILE A 53 1.85 0.77 9.26
C ILE A 53 1.71 -0.38 10.27
N SER A 54 1.19 -1.50 9.80
CA SER A 54 0.94 -2.68 10.63
C SER A 54 2.22 -3.40 11.06
N GLY A 55 2.14 -4.15 12.16
CA GLY A 55 3.24 -5.01 12.60
C GLY A 55 3.66 -6.05 11.54
N LEU A 56 2.71 -6.53 10.72
CA LEU A 56 2.98 -7.49 9.66
C LEU A 56 3.79 -6.86 8.52
N GLN A 57 3.52 -5.60 8.16
CA GLN A 57 4.35 -4.85 7.21
C GLN A 57 5.79 -4.71 7.70
N HIS A 58 5.99 -4.41 8.99
CA HIS A 58 7.32 -4.40 9.60
C HIS A 58 8.01 -5.77 9.55
N GLN A 59 7.29 -6.84 9.83
CA GLN A 59 7.84 -8.20 9.77
C GLN A 59 8.30 -8.56 8.35
N ILE A 60 7.49 -8.26 7.33
CA ILE A 60 7.81 -8.50 5.92
C ILE A 60 9.10 -7.75 5.54
N ALA A 61 9.17 -6.45 5.84
CA ALA A 61 10.33 -5.62 5.53
C ALA A 61 11.61 -6.10 6.24
N ASN A 62 11.50 -6.55 7.50
CA ASN A 62 12.62 -7.11 8.24
C ASN A 62 13.14 -8.41 7.64
N VAL A 63 12.24 -9.28 7.16
CA VAL A 63 12.64 -10.53 6.47
C VAL A 63 13.37 -10.20 5.18
N ALA A 64 12.85 -9.27 4.37
CA ALA A 64 13.53 -8.82 3.15
C ALA A 64 14.92 -8.26 3.44
N GLN A 65 15.05 -7.44 4.50
CA GLN A 65 16.34 -6.89 4.93
C GLN A 65 17.34 -7.98 5.34
N GLN A 66 16.89 -9.02 6.04
CA GLN A 66 17.75 -10.15 6.41
C GLN A 66 18.22 -10.94 5.18
N CYS A 67 17.35 -11.16 4.19
CA CYS A 67 17.72 -11.81 2.93
C CYS A 67 18.78 -10.98 2.18
N GLN A 68 18.59 -9.67 2.09
CA GLN A 68 19.57 -8.76 1.49
C GLN A 68 20.93 -8.83 2.19
N GLN A 69 20.94 -8.84 3.54
CA GLN A 69 22.18 -8.98 4.34
C GLN A 69 22.89 -10.33 4.13
N ARG A 70 22.14 -11.37 3.72
CA ARG A 70 22.68 -12.70 3.38
C ARG A 70 23.18 -12.80 1.94
N GLY A 71 23.11 -11.72 1.17
CA GLY A 71 23.63 -11.64 -0.20
C GLY A 71 22.57 -11.75 -1.29
N ASP A 72 21.27 -11.71 -0.96
CA ASP A 72 20.21 -11.66 -1.98
C ASP A 72 20.20 -10.29 -2.67
N SER A 73 20.68 -10.25 -3.91
CA SER A 73 20.76 -9.05 -4.73
C SER A 73 19.45 -8.68 -5.43
N SER A 74 18.41 -9.53 -5.32
CA SER A 74 17.08 -9.23 -5.88
C SER A 74 16.28 -8.27 -4.99
N ILE A 75 16.64 -8.16 -3.71
CA ILE A 75 15.96 -7.28 -2.74
C ILE A 75 16.33 -5.81 -2.98
N THR A 76 15.31 -4.99 -3.20
CA THR A 76 15.44 -3.55 -3.47
C THR A 76 15.22 -2.70 -2.22
N ILE A 77 15.41 -1.38 -2.36
CA ILE A 77 15.12 -0.40 -1.30
C ILE A 77 13.64 -0.35 -0.91
N TYR A 78 12.73 -0.81 -1.77
CA TYR A 78 11.30 -0.79 -1.53
C TYR A 78 10.86 -2.00 -0.68
N ASP A 79 11.51 -3.15 -0.87
CA ASP A 79 11.19 -4.39 -0.12
C ASP A 79 11.55 -4.28 1.37
N ILE A 80 12.58 -3.49 1.70
CA ILE A 80 13.05 -3.28 3.07
C ILE A 80 12.32 -2.14 3.80
N ASN A 81 11.35 -1.49 3.15
CA ASN A 81 10.58 -0.41 3.75
C ASN A 81 9.12 -0.85 3.97
N PRO A 82 8.67 -0.89 5.23
CA PRO A 82 7.33 -1.39 5.56
C PRO A 82 6.19 -0.55 4.96
N SER A 83 6.41 0.75 4.69
CA SER A 83 5.37 1.60 4.07
C SER A 83 5.08 1.26 2.62
N TYR A 84 5.93 0.46 1.96
CA TYR A 84 5.75 -0.01 0.59
C TYR A 84 5.27 -1.47 0.52
N SER A 85 5.03 -2.11 1.66
CA SER A 85 4.57 -3.48 1.75
C SER A 85 3.07 -3.53 2.02
N VAL A 86 2.37 -4.52 1.45
CA VAL A 86 0.97 -4.83 1.77
C VAL A 86 0.87 -6.30 2.15
N PRO A 87 0.34 -6.65 3.32
CA PRO A 87 0.19 -8.03 3.72
C PRO A 87 -0.72 -8.83 2.79
N GLY A 88 -0.32 -10.06 2.46
CA GLY A 88 -1.07 -10.90 1.51
C GLY A 88 -2.52 -11.15 1.93
N ASN A 89 -2.80 -11.29 3.24
CA ASN A 89 -4.17 -11.44 3.75
C ASN A 89 -5.05 -10.20 3.47
N GLU A 90 -4.48 -9.00 3.50
CA GLU A 90 -5.20 -7.76 3.15
C GLU A 90 -5.51 -7.72 1.66
N ILE A 91 -4.56 -8.11 0.81
CA ILE A 91 -4.79 -8.23 -0.63
C ILE A 91 -5.94 -9.22 -0.89
N LYS A 92 -5.87 -10.43 -0.30
CA LYS A 92 -6.90 -11.47 -0.46
C LYS A 92 -8.29 -10.97 -0.06
N ALA A 93 -8.37 -10.26 1.07
CA ALA A 93 -9.62 -9.67 1.52
C ALA A 93 -10.13 -8.57 0.57
N ALA A 94 -9.25 -7.68 0.12
CA ALA A 94 -9.60 -6.56 -0.74
C ALA A 94 -10.16 -6.99 -2.10
N ILE A 95 -9.57 -8.03 -2.71
CA ILE A 95 -10.00 -8.54 -4.02
C ILE A 95 -10.95 -9.74 -3.94
N SER A 96 -11.26 -10.23 -2.73
CA SER A 96 -12.07 -11.43 -2.49
C SER A 96 -11.59 -12.66 -3.27
N TYR A 97 -10.28 -12.79 -3.45
CA TYR A 97 -9.64 -13.82 -4.26
C TYR A 97 -8.25 -14.13 -3.70
N ASP A 98 -7.84 -15.41 -3.75
CA ASP A 98 -6.49 -15.82 -3.40
C ASP A 98 -5.60 -15.88 -4.65
N PRO A 99 -4.75 -14.86 -4.90
CA PRO A 99 -3.90 -14.85 -6.08
C PRO A 99 -2.83 -15.96 -6.07
N ASP A 100 -2.55 -16.56 -4.92
CA ASP A 100 -1.57 -17.65 -4.83
C ASP A 100 -2.06 -18.92 -5.56
N VAL A 101 -3.38 -19.08 -5.75
CA VAL A 101 -3.97 -20.20 -6.50
C VAL A 101 -3.48 -20.21 -7.95
N ASP A 102 -3.37 -19.04 -8.60
CA ASP A 102 -2.87 -18.93 -9.97
C ASP A 102 -1.38 -19.27 -10.08
N LEU A 103 -0.65 -19.11 -8.96
CA LEU A 103 0.79 -19.36 -8.88
C LEU A 103 1.14 -20.83 -8.65
N GLN A 104 0.19 -21.64 -8.15
CA GLN A 104 0.44 -23.06 -7.81
C GLN A 104 1.00 -23.87 -8.97
N LYS A 105 0.49 -23.66 -10.19
CA LYS A 105 0.98 -24.36 -11.39
C LYS A 105 2.46 -24.05 -11.68
N TYR A 106 2.91 -22.82 -11.43
CA TYR A 106 4.29 -22.42 -11.65
C TYR A 106 5.20 -22.99 -10.55
N TYR A 107 4.76 -23.01 -9.30
CA TYR A 107 5.52 -23.63 -8.21
C TYR A 107 5.73 -25.13 -8.43
N ALA A 108 4.69 -25.84 -8.89
CA ALA A 108 4.81 -27.25 -9.24
C ALA A 108 5.83 -27.47 -10.37
N GLN A 109 5.81 -26.62 -11.40
CA GLN A 109 6.77 -26.71 -12.51
C GLN A 109 8.21 -26.45 -12.05
N ILE A 110 8.45 -25.41 -11.25
CA ILE A 110 9.78 -25.07 -10.71
C ILE A 110 10.33 -26.22 -9.87
N GLN A 111 9.49 -26.84 -9.02
CA GLN A 111 9.91 -28.00 -8.24
C GLN A 111 10.28 -29.19 -9.13
N ILE A 112 9.47 -29.50 -10.14
CA ILE A 112 9.77 -30.58 -11.10
C ILE A 112 11.09 -30.34 -11.83
N GLU A 113 11.34 -29.13 -12.33
CA GLU A 113 12.58 -28.77 -13.02
C GLU A 113 13.80 -28.87 -12.11
N PHE A 114 13.67 -28.48 -10.84
CA PHE A 114 14.74 -28.60 -9.84
C PHE A 114 15.05 -30.06 -9.47
N PHE A 115 14.05 -30.95 -9.43
CA PHE A 115 14.28 -32.38 -9.15
C PHE A 115 14.72 -33.19 -10.38
N SER A 116 14.45 -32.71 -11.59
CA SER A 116 14.82 -33.40 -12.85
C SER A 116 16.24 -33.05 -13.34
N SER A 117 16.91 -32.11 -12.67
CA SER A 117 18.27 -31.65 -12.98
C SER A 117 19.36 -32.32 -12.13
N TRP A 118 19.01 -33.37 -11.37
CA TRP A 118 19.90 -34.23 -10.58
C TRP A 118 19.75 -35.70 -10.95
#